data_AF-A0A7X3WT15-F1
#
_entry.id   AF-A0A7X3WT15-F1
#
_cell.length_a   1.000
_cell.length_b   1.000
_cell.length_c   1.000
_cell.angle_alpha   90.00
_cell.angle_beta   90.00
_cell.angle_gamma   90.00
#
_symmetry.space_group_name_H-M   'P 1'
#
loop_
_entity.id
_entity.type
_entity.pdbx_description
1 polymer ?
#
loop_
_entity_poly.entity_id
_entity_poly.type
_entity_poly.pdbx_seq_one_letter_code
_entity_poly.pdbx_strand_id
1 'polypeptide(L)'
;MKSAIEEWLDNCVEKLNAGELTEADLRGVATALSSKKQLVLYLYSKSTNLRSPLGGWALYDATAPDEPVLPSQDAPYASVLDAVKDGWRIVQFPRPELYNFTDVDNTYLTYEFILEKYV
;
A
#
# COMPACT_ATOMS: atom_id res chain seq x y z
N MET A 1 0.30 11.06 -9.56
CA MET A 1 1.69 10.62 -9.86
C MET A 1 1.97 10.61 -11.36
N LYS A 2 1.15 9.95 -12.18
CA LYS A 2 1.31 9.99 -13.65
C LYS A 2 1.31 11.43 -14.20
N SER A 3 0.36 12.26 -13.76
CA SER A 3 0.30 13.69 -14.13
C SER A 3 1.52 14.50 -13.70
N ALA A 4 2.03 14.29 -12.49
CA ALA A 4 3.20 15.01 -11.97
C ALA A 4 4.50 14.62 -12.72
N ILE A 5 4.60 13.39 -13.21
CA ILE A 5 5.74 12.93 -14.02
C ILE A 5 5.63 13.49 -15.45
N GLU A 6 4.42 13.53 -16.02
CA GLU A 6 4.14 14.11 -17.33
C GLU A 6 4.49 15.61 -17.37
N GLU A 7 4.00 16.39 -16.40
CA GLU A 7 4.28 17.83 -16.27
C GLU A 7 5.78 18.12 -16.11
N TRP A 8 6.49 17.24 -15.40
CA TRP A 8 7.93 17.40 -15.18
C TRP A 8 8.76 17.00 -16.40
N LEU A 9 8.32 15.98 -17.16
CA LEU A 9 8.88 15.61 -18.46
C LEU A 9 8.71 16.73 -19.47
N ASP A 10 7.54 17.37 -19.51
CA ASP A 10 7.27 18.50 -20.40
C ASP A 10 8.24 19.66 -20.11
N ASN A 11 8.48 19.97 -18.82
CA ASN A 11 9.47 20.98 -18.42
C ASN A 11 10.90 20.62 -18.85
N CYS A 12 11.28 19.34 -18.79
CA CYS A 12 12.59 18.88 -19.26
C CYS A 12 12.73 19.03 -20.77
N VAL A 13 11.67 18.76 -21.53
CA VAL A 13 11.66 18.94 -22.99
C VAL A 13 11.79 20.42 -23.34
N GLU A 14 11.12 21.32 -22.63
CA GLU A 14 11.27 22.77 -22.81
C GLU A 14 12.70 23.24 -22.54
N LYS A 15 13.30 22.81 -21.41
CA LYS A 15 14.69 23.13 -21.07
C LYS A 15 15.69 22.55 -22.06
N LEU A 16 15.43 21.37 -22.61
CA LEU A 16 16.25 20.77 -23.66
C LEU A 16 16.22 21.63 -24.92
N ASN A 17 15.03 22.07 -25.34
CA ASN A 17 14.86 22.94 -26.50
C ASN A 17 15.52 24.31 -26.31
N ALA A 18 15.56 24.83 -25.07
CA ALA A 18 16.25 26.06 -24.70
C ALA A 18 17.79 25.89 -24.54
N GLY A 19 18.30 24.65 -24.49
CA GLY A 19 19.71 24.36 -24.23
C GLY A 19 20.13 24.53 -22.76
N GLU A 20 19.16 24.58 -21.84
CA GLU A 20 19.34 24.81 -20.40
C GLU A 20 19.19 23.52 -19.57
N LEU A 21 19.00 22.37 -20.21
CA LEU A 21 18.82 21.10 -19.51
C LEU A 21 20.07 20.71 -18.73
N THR A 22 19.91 20.46 -17.43
CA THR A 22 21.00 20.06 -16.54
C THR A 22 20.89 18.60 -16.10
N GLU A 23 21.97 18.05 -15.54
CA GLU A 23 21.95 16.72 -14.91
C GLU A 23 20.95 16.66 -13.74
N ALA A 24 20.75 17.75 -13.02
CA ALA A 24 19.77 17.82 -11.93
C ALA A 24 18.33 17.62 -12.45
N ASP A 25 18.03 18.19 -13.63
CA ASP A 25 16.78 17.97 -14.36
C ASP A 25 16.65 16.56 -14.93
N LEU A 26 17.66 15.69 -14.87
CA LEU A 26 17.51 14.27 -15.22
C LEU A 26 17.39 13.39 -13.98
N ARG A 27 18.10 13.75 -12.90
CA ARG A 27 18.02 13.06 -11.60
C ARG A 27 16.66 13.21 -10.93
N GLY A 28 15.93 14.29 -11.19
CA GLY A 28 14.56 14.46 -10.72
C GLY A 28 13.58 13.44 -11.32
N VAL A 29 13.69 13.09 -12.63
CA VAL A 29 12.89 11.99 -13.23
C VAL A 29 13.15 10.69 -12.48
N ALA A 30 14.42 10.36 -12.26
CA ALA A 30 14.79 9.13 -11.59
C ALA A 30 14.24 9.09 -10.16
N THR A 31 14.25 10.21 -9.45
CA THR A 31 13.70 10.33 -8.08
C THR A 31 12.17 10.20 -8.07
N ALA A 32 11.48 10.83 -9.01
CA ALA A 32 10.01 10.74 -9.14
C ALA A 32 9.55 9.33 -9.55
N LEU A 33 10.30 8.64 -10.41
CA LEU A 33 10.05 7.24 -10.78
C LEU A 33 10.37 6.26 -9.64
N SER A 34 11.29 6.63 -8.74
CA SER A 34 11.71 5.78 -7.63
C SER A 34 11.01 6.09 -6.30
N SER A 35 10.00 6.98 -6.32
CA SER A 35 9.17 7.22 -5.14
C SER A 35 8.37 5.96 -4.82
N LYS A 36 8.87 5.17 -3.88
CA LYS A 36 8.22 3.95 -3.40
C LYS A 36 6.89 4.31 -2.77
N LYS A 37 5.83 3.64 -3.19
CA LYS A 37 4.48 3.77 -2.62
C LYS A 37 4.26 2.68 -1.60
N GLN A 38 3.51 3.00 -0.56
CA GLN A 38 3.12 2.01 0.44
C GLN A 38 1.79 1.37 0.02
N LEU A 39 1.79 0.05 -0.09
CA LEU A 39 0.57 -0.76 -0.05
C LEU A 39 0.34 -1.23 1.38
N VAL A 40 -0.91 -1.25 1.81
CA VAL A 40 -1.32 -1.76 3.13
C VAL A 40 -2.28 -2.92 2.95
N LEU A 41 -1.96 -4.07 3.54
CA LEU A 41 -2.74 -5.29 3.44
C LEU A 41 -3.21 -5.72 4.84
N TYR A 42 -4.51 -5.84 4.98
CA TYR A 42 -5.18 -6.41 6.14
C TYR A 42 -5.44 -7.89 5.86
N LEU A 43 -4.99 -8.76 6.75
CA LEU A 43 -5.25 -10.20 6.71
C LEU A 43 -5.93 -10.63 8.00
N TYR A 44 -7.13 -11.21 7.88
CA TYR A 44 -7.85 -11.81 9.00
C TYR A 44 -7.64 -13.31 8.97
N SER A 45 -6.89 -13.81 9.95
CA SER A 45 -6.57 -15.23 10.06
C SER A 45 -7.57 -15.96 10.96
N LYS A 46 -7.61 -17.29 10.88
CA LYS A 46 -8.47 -18.10 11.78
C LYS A 46 -7.86 -18.34 13.17
N SER A 47 -6.63 -17.92 13.43
CA SER A 47 -5.94 -18.02 14.73
C SER A 47 -4.68 -17.16 14.76
N THR A 48 -4.05 -16.98 15.94
CA THR A 48 -2.77 -16.24 16.06
C THR A 48 -1.58 -16.88 15.34
N ASN A 49 -1.72 -18.07 14.77
CA ASN A 49 -0.65 -18.74 14.04
C ASN A 49 -0.49 -18.14 12.64
N LEU A 50 0.72 -17.69 12.28
CA LEU A 50 1.04 -17.12 10.96
C LEU A 50 0.77 -18.06 9.78
N ARG A 51 0.73 -19.38 10.02
CA ARG A 51 0.40 -20.41 9.02
C ARG A 51 -1.10 -20.70 8.92
N SER A 52 -1.91 -20.09 9.78
CA SER A 52 -3.36 -20.29 9.80
C SER A 52 -3.95 -19.86 8.46
N PRO A 53 -4.97 -20.59 7.95
CA PRO A 53 -5.74 -20.11 6.82
C PRO A 53 -6.37 -18.75 7.10
N LEU A 54 -6.56 -17.98 6.04
CA LEU A 54 -7.26 -16.70 6.08
C LEU A 54 -8.77 -16.89 6.04
N GLY A 55 -9.49 -15.99 6.72
CA GLY A 55 -10.94 -15.85 6.67
C GLY A 55 -11.42 -14.58 5.97
N GLY A 56 -10.53 -13.59 5.80
CA GLY A 56 -10.84 -12.33 5.12
C GLY A 56 -9.58 -11.53 4.85
N TRP A 57 -9.70 -10.53 3.97
CA TRP A 57 -8.60 -9.64 3.61
C TRP A 57 -9.11 -8.31 3.05
N ALA A 58 -8.27 -7.28 3.11
CA ALA A 58 -8.48 -6.01 2.41
C ALA A 58 -7.13 -5.43 1.99
N LEU A 59 -7.02 -4.97 0.75
CA LEU A 59 -5.83 -4.31 0.22
C LEU A 59 -6.14 -2.84 -0.03
N TYR A 60 -5.31 -1.97 0.50
CA TYR A 60 -5.37 -0.53 0.28
C TYR A 60 -4.14 -0.08 -0.50
N ASP A 61 -4.38 0.43 -1.71
CA ASP A 61 -3.41 1.14 -2.54
C ASP A 61 -3.78 2.62 -2.53
N ALA A 62 -2.97 3.45 -1.86
CA ALA A 62 -3.18 4.89 -1.76
C ALA A 62 -3.09 5.63 -3.11
N THR A 63 -2.81 4.91 -4.19
CA THR A 63 -2.69 5.47 -5.54
C THR A 63 -3.70 4.92 -6.53
N ALA A 64 -4.53 3.97 -6.09
CA ALA A 64 -5.70 3.57 -6.85
C ALA A 64 -6.73 4.72 -6.86
N PRO A 65 -7.52 4.86 -7.93
CA PRO A 65 -8.67 5.78 -7.93
C PRO A 65 -9.67 5.40 -6.83
N ASP A 66 -10.32 6.39 -6.22
CA ASP A 66 -11.36 6.20 -5.19
C ASP A 66 -12.69 5.61 -5.74
N GLU A 67 -12.68 5.10 -6.97
CA GLU A 67 -13.85 4.50 -7.58
C GLU A 67 -14.20 3.19 -6.86
N PRO A 68 -15.49 2.95 -6.52
CA PRO A 68 -15.89 1.71 -5.88
C PRO A 68 -15.65 0.51 -6.80
N VAL A 69 -14.71 -0.35 -6.43
CA VAL A 69 -14.46 -1.62 -7.12
C VAL A 69 -14.97 -2.76 -6.25
N LEU A 70 -15.64 -3.73 -6.87
CA LEU A 70 -16.04 -4.94 -6.17
C LEU A 70 -14.78 -5.70 -5.71
N PRO A 71 -14.60 -5.99 -4.42
CA PRO A 71 -13.40 -6.67 -3.96
C PRO A 71 -13.37 -8.11 -4.48
N SER A 72 -12.18 -8.58 -4.86
CA SER A 72 -11.96 -9.98 -5.22
C SER A 72 -12.33 -10.88 -4.04
N GLN A 73 -13.00 -12.00 -4.34
CA GLN A 73 -13.30 -13.03 -3.34
C GLN A 73 -12.09 -13.95 -3.09
N ASP A 74 -11.16 -13.99 -4.04
CA ASP A 74 -9.94 -14.78 -3.92
C ASP A 74 -8.90 -14.02 -3.09
N ALA A 75 -8.50 -14.64 -1.97
CA ALA A 75 -7.45 -14.09 -1.11
C ALA A 75 -6.09 -14.10 -1.84
N PRO A 76 -5.28 -13.03 -1.72
CA PRO A 76 -3.99 -12.94 -2.41
C PRO A 76 -2.95 -13.95 -1.88
N TYR A 77 -3.16 -14.48 -0.67
CA TYR A 77 -2.27 -15.45 -0.03
C TYR A 77 -3.08 -16.50 0.75
N ALA A 78 -2.51 -17.69 0.95
CA ALA A 78 -3.14 -18.74 1.76
C ALA A 78 -2.95 -18.51 3.28
N SER A 79 -1.88 -17.81 3.67
CA SER A 79 -1.53 -17.51 5.06
C SER A 79 -0.75 -16.21 5.18
N VAL A 80 -0.67 -15.65 6.39
CA VAL A 80 0.16 -14.46 6.68
C VAL A 80 1.63 -14.75 6.39
N LEU A 81 2.09 -15.98 6.67
CA LEU A 81 3.46 -16.38 6.38
C LEU A 81 3.79 -16.32 4.88
N ASP A 82 2.84 -16.63 4.00
CA ASP A 82 3.07 -16.56 2.55
C ASP A 82 3.14 -15.12 2.05
N ALA A 83 2.36 -14.20 2.63
CA ALA A 83 2.53 -12.77 2.37
C ALA A 83 3.92 -12.28 2.80
N VAL A 84 4.38 -12.69 3.99
CA VAL A 84 5.72 -12.33 4.49
C VAL A 84 6.83 -12.86 3.58
N LYS A 85 6.69 -14.08 3.03
CA LYS A 85 7.64 -14.62 2.04
C LYS A 85 7.70 -13.79 0.76
N ASP A 86 6.58 -13.17 0.36
CA ASP A 86 6.51 -12.26 -0.79
C ASP A 86 7.03 -10.85 -0.46
N GLY A 87 7.71 -10.68 0.67
CA GLY A 87 8.37 -9.42 1.04
C GLY A 87 7.44 -8.40 1.70
N TRP A 88 6.23 -8.80 2.08
CA TRP A 88 5.41 -7.99 2.99
C TRP A 88 6.03 -7.95 4.39
N ARG A 89 5.98 -6.78 5.02
CA ARG A 89 6.47 -6.57 6.38
C ARG A 89 5.28 -6.41 7.31
N ILE A 90 5.28 -7.13 8.43
CA ILE A 90 4.24 -6.97 9.45
C ILE A 90 4.43 -5.61 10.13
N VAL A 91 3.34 -4.85 10.19
CA VAL A 91 3.28 -3.55 10.88
C VAL A 91 2.25 -3.62 11.99
N GLN A 92 2.41 -2.76 12.98
CA GLN A 92 1.44 -2.61 14.06
C GLN A 92 0.66 -1.31 13.86
N PHE A 93 -0.65 -1.42 13.71
CA PHE A 93 -1.57 -0.29 13.72
C PHE A 93 -2.07 -0.01 15.14
N PRO A 94 -2.78 1.12 15.37
CA PRO A 94 -3.56 1.29 16.60
C PRO A 94 -4.41 0.04 16.84
N ARG A 95 -4.33 -0.50 18.06
CA ARG A 95 -5.13 -1.67 18.49
C ARG A 95 -6.48 -1.17 18.96
N PRO A 96 -7.56 -1.31 18.16
CA PRO A 96 -8.83 -0.70 18.48
C PRO A 96 -9.43 -1.25 19.79
N GLU A 97 -9.09 -2.49 20.16
CA GLU A 97 -9.53 -3.15 21.39
C GLU A 97 -8.98 -2.48 22.66
N LEU A 98 -7.96 -1.64 22.54
CA LEU A 98 -7.44 -0.85 23.67
C LEU A 98 -8.23 0.44 23.92
N TYR A 99 -9.20 0.77 23.05
CA TYR A 99 -10.03 1.95 23.17
C TYR A 99 -11.45 1.55 23.57
N ASN A 100 -11.94 2.13 24.68
CA ASN A 100 -13.32 1.94 25.10
C ASN A 100 -14.25 2.81 24.23
N PHE A 101 -14.87 2.19 23.24
CA PHE A 101 -15.99 2.81 22.52
C PHE A 101 -17.27 2.52 23.30
N THR A 102 -17.76 3.52 24.06
CA THR A 102 -19.00 3.40 24.84
C THR A 102 -20.26 3.50 23.98
N ASP A 103 -20.12 4.01 22.76
CA ASP A 103 -21.24 4.43 21.91
C ASP A 103 -21.54 3.43 20.79
N VAL A 104 -20.71 2.39 20.63
CA VAL A 104 -20.87 1.37 19.57
C VAL A 104 -20.46 0.01 20.12
N ASP A 105 -21.35 -0.97 20.02
CA ASP A 105 -21.09 -2.38 20.40
C ASP A 105 -20.27 -3.05 19.28
N ASN A 106 -19.05 -2.58 19.06
CA ASN A 106 -18.16 -3.09 18.02
C ASN A 106 -17.33 -4.25 18.57
N THR A 107 -17.69 -5.47 18.18
CA THR A 107 -16.77 -6.61 18.31
C THR A 107 -15.73 -6.52 17.20
N TYR A 108 -14.47 -6.26 17.56
CA TYR A 108 -13.36 -6.25 16.60
C TYR A 108 -13.09 -7.65 16.04
N LEU A 109 -12.74 -7.71 14.75
CA LEU A 109 -12.31 -8.96 14.12
C LEU A 109 -10.99 -9.40 14.74
N THR A 110 -11.00 -10.58 15.37
CA THR A 110 -9.82 -11.14 16.03
C THR A 110 -8.80 -11.67 15.02
N TYR A 111 -7.54 -11.80 15.46
CA TYR A 111 -6.43 -12.35 14.67
C TYR A 111 -6.13 -11.59 13.36
N GLU A 112 -6.25 -10.27 13.44
CA GLU A 112 -5.87 -9.32 12.40
C GLU A 112 -4.34 -9.17 12.34
N PHE A 113 -3.81 -9.24 11.12
CA PHE A 113 -2.43 -8.91 10.79
C PHE A 113 -2.45 -7.81 9.75
N ILE A 114 -1.72 -6.73 10.00
CA ILE A 114 -1.59 -5.63 9.05
C ILE A 114 -0.17 -5.63 8.53
N LEU A 115 -0.05 -5.58 7.22
CA LEU A 115 1.22 -5.68 6.52
C LEU A 115 1.40 -4.49 5.59
N GLU A 116 2.65 -4.14 5.35
CA GLU A 116 3.02 -3.17 4.34
C GLU A 116 3.96 -3.78 3.29
N LYS A 117 3.90 -3.24 2.07
CA LYS A 117 4.89 -3.48 1.04
C LYS A 117 5.16 -2.17 0.31
N TYR A 118 6.44 -1.88 0.07
CA TYR A 118 6.82 -0.76 -0.78
C TYR A 118 6.90 -1.24 -2.22
N VAL A 119 6.13 -0.60 -3.10
CA VAL A 119 6.10 -0.85 -4.56
C VAL A 119 6.53 0.37 -5.35
#